data_AF-A0A1Y1VBF5-F1
#
_entry.id   AF-A0A1Y1VBF5-F1
#
_cell.length_a   1.000
_cell.length_b   1.000
_cell.length_c   1.000
_cell.angle_alpha   90.00
_cell.angle_beta   90.00
_cell.angle_gamma   90.00
#
_symmetry.space_group_name_H-M   'P 1'
#
loop_
_entity.id
_entity.type
_entity.pdbx_description
1 polymer ?
#
loop_
_entity_poly.entity_id
_entity_poly.type
_entity_poly.pdbx_seq_one_letter_code
_entity_poly.pdbx_strand_id
1 'polypeptide(L)'
;LFSPNIIIIYKRIMFFEILNTRLFQNFFKIQYVSLTILFVGFVVLLYFHLNSQNYYNSRINKFYSGVWTSVALQSFIYILFTIIHVTPQFYVFFPILFVGFIIGWMLNKYYINWYSKRIYGNIKKKYNKSHICERMKEKKEFNEQDGSVEKSIQTIASEKKIVKKEAVYYRPSDCAYVSCFIFVNQYNRTTEVYIQYWNFLHGIRRYISQNKICYQNDNINELLDNIEYTADKILYKCSTMSRSFFDKYLVYDATFSLESDRSLLFDENPGSGENSASDFELIDIKNRSIQYHLAALNFLKSLMSSLKNLETVADIENTMVINDELTDILREAEGHYKKFIVKFNHSKESLELYILFLRYSLVCFFFFFFLIYQNNNNTYKNNNGVNNIY
;
A
#
# COMPACT_ATOMS: atom_id res chain seq x y z
N LEU A 1 -2.44 12.73 3.10
CA LEU A 1 -3.61 11.81 3.16
C LEU A 1 -3.31 10.70 4.16
N PHE A 2 -4.23 10.41 5.08
CA PHE A 2 -4.03 9.37 6.12
C PHE A 2 -3.87 7.99 5.48
N SER A 3 -2.96 7.16 6.00
CA SER A 3 -2.87 5.76 5.59
C SER A 3 -4.21 5.07 5.85
N PRO A 4 -4.71 4.19 4.94
CA PRO A 4 -5.97 3.47 5.13
C PRO A 4 -6.00 2.69 6.47
N ASN A 5 -4.84 2.26 6.97
CA ASN A 5 -4.72 1.60 8.28
C ASN A 5 -5.10 2.52 9.45
N ILE A 6 -4.79 3.82 9.38
CA ILE A 6 -5.13 4.79 10.43
C ILE A 6 -6.64 5.01 10.48
N ILE A 7 -7.30 5.06 9.31
CA ILE A 7 -8.76 5.21 9.21
C ILE A 7 -9.46 3.97 9.81
N ILE A 8 -8.93 2.77 9.57
CA ILE A 8 -9.46 1.53 10.15
C ILE A 8 -9.30 1.52 11.68
N ILE A 9 -8.14 1.93 12.20
CA ILE A 9 -7.90 2.04 13.65
C ILE A 9 -8.88 3.04 14.26
N TYR A 10 -9.08 4.19 13.63
CA TYR A 10 -10.01 5.22 14.11
C TYR A 10 -11.45 4.71 14.15
N LYS A 11 -11.91 4.02 13.08
CA LYS A 11 -13.24 3.40 13.04
C LYS A 11 -13.43 2.35 14.14
N ARG A 12 -12.41 1.53 14.41
CA ARG A 12 -12.45 0.53 15.49
C ARG A 12 -12.58 1.20 16.85
N ILE A 13 -11.84 2.29 17.10
CA ILE A 13 -11.88 3.00 18.38
C ILE A 13 -13.23 3.70 18.58
N MET A 14 -13.76 4.39 17.55
CA MET A 14 -15.11 4.95 17.59
C MET A 14 -16.18 3.87 17.82
N PHE A 15 -16.03 2.70 17.20
CA PHE A 15 -16.93 1.59 17.44
C PHE A 15 -16.86 1.09 18.89
N PHE A 16 -15.65 0.92 19.44
CA PHE A 16 -15.46 0.58 20.85
C PHE A 16 -16.06 1.63 21.78
N GLU A 17 -15.97 2.91 21.45
CA GLU A 17 -16.58 3.99 22.24
C GLU A 17 -18.12 3.88 22.24
N ILE A 18 -18.74 3.72 21.07
CA ILE A 18 -20.19 3.52 20.95
C ILE A 18 -20.64 2.27 21.71
N LEU A 19 -19.87 1.19 21.60
CA LEU A 19 -20.16 -0.09 22.24
C LEU A 19 -19.99 0.01 23.76
N ASN A 20 -18.98 0.74 24.23
CA ASN A 20 -18.75 1.03 25.64
C ASN A 20 -19.92 1.82 26.24
N THR A 21 -20.33 2.90 25.58
CA THR A 21 -21.48 3.73 25.98
C THR A 21 -22.78 2.92 26.02
N ARG A 22 -23.01 2.01 25.06
CA ARG A 22 -24.22 1.18 25.05
C ARG A 22 -24.19 0.03 26.05
N LEU A 23 -23.08 -0.68 26.21
CA LEU A 23 -23.01 -1.84 27.10
C LEU A 23 -22.79 -1.44 28.57
N PHE A 24 -21.77 -0.64 28.88
CA PHE A 24 -21.40 -0.42 30.27
C PHE A 24 -22.30 0.59 30.96
N GLN A 25 -22.76 1.62 30.23
CA GLN A 25 -23.63 2.63 30.78
C GLN A 25 -25.07 2.13 30.94
N ASN A 26 -25.64 1.46 29.94
CA ASN A 26 -27.03 0.99 30.03
C ASN A 26 -27.17 -0.36 30.73
N PHE A 27 -26.25 -1.30 30.53
CA PHE A 27 -26.43 -2.68 30.98
C PHE A 27 -25.89 -2.92 32.39
N PHE A 28 -24.69 -2.42 32.69
CA PHE A 28 -24.05 -2.67 33.98
C PHE A 28 -24.32 -1.59 35.04
N LYS A 29 -24.78 -0.39 34.65
CA LYS A 29 -24.94 0.79 35.53
C LYS A 29 -23.67 1.18 36.31
N ILE A 30 -22.51 0.63 35.94
CA ILE A 30 -21.23 0.91 36.57
C ILE A 30 -20.52 2.02 35.78
N GLN A 31 -20.86 3.27 36.11
CA GLN A 31 -20.38 4.45 35.39
C GLN A 31 -18.85 4.58 35.41
N TYR A 32 -18.18 4.23 36.53
CA TYR A 32 -16.74 4.39 36.68
C TYR A 32 -15.91 3.50 35.74
N VAL A 33 -16.35 2.26 35.47
CA VAL A 33 -15.64 1.34 34.56
C VAL A 33 -15.67 1.88 33.13
N SER A 34 -16.85 2.33 32.67
CA SER A 34 -17.01 2.91 31.34
C SER A 34 -16.08 4.11 31.12
N LEU A 35 -15.98 4.99 32.11
CA LEU A 35 -15.11 6.18 32.07
C LEU A 35 -13.63 5.80 32.06
N THR A 36 -13.25 4.78 32.83
CA THR A 36 -11.88 4.28 32.89
C THR A 36 -11.45 3.72 31.54
N ILE A 37 -12.30 2.93 30.89
CA ILE A 37 -12.05 2.39 29.54
C ILE A 37 -11.89 3.53 28.53
N LEU A 38 -12.75 4.55 28.61
CA LEU A 38 -12.73 5.71 27.72
C LEU A 38 -11.43 6.53 27.90
N PHE A 39 -11.02 6.78 29.14
CA PHE A 39 -9.73 7.42 29.44
C PHE A 39 -8.55 6.63 28.85
N VAL A 40 -8.49 5.32 29.08
CA VAL A 40 -7.45 4.45 28.52
C VAL A 40 -7.46 4.52 26.98
N GLY A 41 -8.64 4.52 26.36
CA GLY A 41 -8.79 4.69 24.91
C GLY A 41 -8.17 5.98 24.38
N PHE A 42 -8.41 7.12 25.04
CA PHE A 42 -7.80 8.39 24.64
C PHE A 42 -6.29 8.45 24.85
N VAL A 43 -5.78 7.84 25.92
CA VAL A 43 -4.33 7.74 26.16
C VAL A 43 -3.67 6.89 25.05
N VAL A 44 -4.31 5.78 24.66
CA VAL A 44 -3.83 4.92 23.57
C VAL A 44 -3.87 5.67 22.22
N LEU A 45 -4.92 6.42 21.94
CA LEU A 45 -5.01 7.29 20.75
C LEU A 45 -3.89 8.33 20.72
N LEU A 46 -3.64 9.00 21.85
CA LEU A 46 -2.55 9.97 21.97
C LEU A 46 -1.19 9.30 21.71
N TYR A 47 -0.96 8.11 22.27
CA TYR A 47 0.26 7.34 22.05
C TYR A 47 0.42 6.94 20.57
N PHE A 48 -0.63 6.43 19.93
CA PHE A 48 -0.59 6.09 18.50
C PHE A 48 -0.36 7.30 17.62
N HIS A 49 -1.01 8.43 17.94
CA HIS A 49 -0.79 9.70 17.26
C HIS A 49 0.68 10.10 17.35
N LEU A 50 1.24 10.25 18.56
CA LEU A 50 2.65 10.62 18.76
C LEU A 50 3.61 9.70 17.98
N ASN A 51 3.33 8.40 17.93
CA ASN A 51 4.15 7.45 17.19
C ASN A 51 3.94 7.51 15.67
N SER A 52 2.74 7.76 15.18
CA SER A 52 2.39 7.56 13.76
C SER A 52 2.25 8.88 12.98
N GLN A 53 2.54 10.00 13.65
CA GLN A 53 2.47 11.33 13.06
C GLN A 53 3.34 11.44 11.81
N ASN A 54 2.71 11.81 10.70
CA ASN A 54 3.43 12.25 9.51
C ASN A 54 4.01 13.64 9.77
N TYR A 55 5.32 13.79 9.68
CA TYR A 55 6.04 14.99 10.11
C TYR A 55 5.90 16.20 9.17
N TYR A 56 5.22 16.04 8.03
CA TYR A 56 5.09 17.08 7.02
C TYR A 56 4.33 18.32 7.53
N ASN A 57 3.37 18.17 8.46
CA ASN A 57 2.63 19.31 9.02
C ASN A 57 2.68 19.36 10.55
N SER A 58 3.70 20.04 11.07
CA SER A 58 3.89 20.25 12.52
C SER A 58 2.69 20.92 13.20
N ARG A 59 1.99 21.84 12.53
CA ARG A 59 0.85 22.56 13.12
C ARG A 59 -0.34 21.62 13.34
N ILE A 60 -0.68 20.81 12.34
CA ILE A 60 -1.76 19.82 12.44
C ILE A 60 -1.46 18.78 13.52
N ASN A 61 -0.22 18.30 13.60
CA ASN A 61 0.17 17.32 14.62
C ASN A 61 0.06 17.88 16.04
N LYS A 62 0.47 19.15 16.24
CA LYS A 62 0.33 19.86 17.51
C LYS A 62 -1.13 20.04 17.89
N PHE A 63 -1.98 20.42 16.93
CA PHE A 63 -3.41 20.56 17.14
C PHE A 63 -4.04 19.25 17.60
N TYR A 64 -3.85 18.15 16.87
CA TYR A 64 -4.42 16.85 17.26
C TYR A 64 -3.86 16.32 18.59
N SER A 65 -2.56 16.52 18.86
CA SER A 65 -1.98 16.15 20.16
C SER A 65 -2.63 16.95 21.30
N GLY A 66 -2.91 18.24 21.07
CA GLY A 66 -3.68 19.09 21.98
C GLY A 66 -5.08 18.53 22.23
N VAL A 67 -5.83 18.21 21.17
CA VAL A 67 -7.19 17.65 21.28
C VAL A 67 -7.19 16.32 22.05
N TRP A 68 -6.32 15.36 21.69
CA TRP A 68 -6.31 14.07 22.38
C TRP A 68 -5.90 14.17 23.85
N THR A 69 -4.94 15.05 24.15
CA THR A 69 -4.53 15.30 25.54
C THR A 69 -5.62 16.00 26.33
N SER A 70 -6.36 16.95 25.74
CA SER A 70 -7.44 17.65 26.42
C SER A 70 -8.58 16.71 26.78
N VAL A 71 -9.01 15.85 25.85
CA VAL A 71 -10.07 14.89 26.08
C VAL A 71 -9.62 13.84 27.11
N ALA A 72 -8.39 13.33 27.02
CA ALA A 72 -7.85 12.41 28.03
C ALA A 72 -7.82 13.04 29.44
N LEU A 73 -7.37 14.29 29.56
CA LEU A 73 -7.33 15.01 30.84
C LEU A 73 -8.74 15.26 31.40
N GLN A 74 -9.68 15.62 30.52
CA GLN A 74 -11.08 15.81 30.89
C GLN A 74 -11.69 14.50 31.42
N SER A 75 -11.49 13.38 30.72
CA SER A 75 -11.96 12.06 31.16
C SER A 75 -11.35 11.65 32.50
N PHE A 76 -10.06 11.91 32.70
CA PHE A 76 -9.38 11.65 33.96
C PHE A 76 -9.99 12.41 35.14
N ILE A 77 -10.22 13.71 34.98
CA ILE A 77 -10.82 14.54 36.04
C ILE A 77 -12.27 14.13 36.30
N TYR A 78 -13.01 13.73 35.26
CA TYR A 78 -14.37 13.23 35.41
C TYR A 78 -14.41 11.92 36.23
N ILE A 79 -13.43 11.02 36.03
CA ILE A 79 -13.27 9.82 36.87
C ILE A 79 -13.05 10.21 38.33
N LEU A 80 -12.17 11.17 38.61
CA LEU A 80 -11.92 11.65 39.98
C LEU A 80 -13.19 12.22 40.63
N PHE A 81 -13.96 13.04 39.91
CA PHE A 81 -15.21 13.61 40.43
C PHE A 81 -16.24 12.52 40.73
N THR A 82 -16.31 11.49 39.87
CA THR A 82 -17.20 10.34 40.06
C THR A 82 -16.82 9.56 41.33
N ILE A 83 -15.52 9.36 41.59
CA ILE A 83 -15.03 8.67 42.79
C ILE A 83 -15.33 9.46 44.07
N ILE A 84 -15.26 10.80 44.02
CA ILE A 84 -15.52 11.68 45.17
C ILE A 84 -17.02 11.99 45.33
N HIS A 85 -17.88 11.47 44.45
CA HIS A 85 -19.31 11.75 44.41
C HIS A 85 -19.66 13.25 44.26
N VAL A 86 -18.81 14.04 43.60
CA VAL A 86 -19.07 15.44 43.29
C VAL A 86 -19.89 15.54 42.01
N THR A 87 -20.99 16.29 42.04
CA THR A 87 -21.82 16.50 40.84
C THR A 87 -21.03 17.30 39.79
N PRO A 88 -20.77 16.73 38.60
CA PRO A 88 -19.96 17.40 37.59
C PRO A 88 -20.71 18.62 37.02
N GLN A 89 -20.23 19.82 37.33
CA GLN A 89 -20.71 21.05 36.70
C GLN A 89 -19.97 21.28 35.38
N PHE A 90 -20.72 21.43 34.28
CA PHE A 90 -20.15 21.58 32.93
C PHE A 90 -19.13 22.72 32.82
N TYR A 91 -19.36 23.83 33.54
CA TYR A 91 -18.49 25.01 33.53
C TYR A 91 -17.07 24.73 34.03
N VAL A 92 -16.86 23.72 34.87
CA VAL A 92 -15.52 23.35 35.39
C VAL A 92 -14.69 22.63 34.33
N PHE A 93 -15.33 21.91 33.41
CA PHE A 93 -14.64 21.12 32.39
C PHE A 93 -14.12 21.94 31.21
N PHE A 94 -14.72 23.11 30.95
CA PHE A 94 -14.31 23.94 29.82
C PHE A 94 -12.88 24.52 29.99
N PRO A 95 -12.49 25.10 31.13
CA PRO A 95 -11.09 25.51 31.38
C PRO A 95 -10.09 24.35 31.32
N ILE A 96 -10.49 23.17 31.81
CA ILE A 96 -9.64 21.96 31.79
C ILE A 96 -9.27 21.55 30.36
N LEU A 97 -10.23 21.64 29.44
CA LEU A 97 -9.96 21.36 28.02
C LEU A 97 -8.88 22.28 27.45
N PHE A 98 -8.93 23.58 27.79
CA PHE A 98 -7.93 24.54 27.33
C PHE A 98 -6.54 24.24 27.90
N VAL A 99 -6.47 23.93 29.20
CA VAL A 99 -5.21 23.53 29.87
C VAL A 99 -4.63 22.26 29.24
N GLY A 100 -5.46 21.23 29.05
CA GLY A 100 -5.05 19.99 28.41
C GLY A 100 -4.58 20.17 26.97
N PHE A 101 -5.19 21.10 26.22
CA PHE A 101 -4.76 21.44 24.88
C PHE A 101 -3.36 22.06 24.85
N ILE A 102 -3.07 23.01 25.74
CA ILE A 102 -1.73 23.62 25.87
C ILE A 102 -0.68 22.57 26.25
N ILE A 103 -1.00 21.68 27.21
CA ILE A 103 -0.11 20.59 27.61
C ILE A 103 0.17 19.66 26.43
N GLY A 104 -0.87 19.23 25.71
CA GLY A 104 -0.72 18.35 24.54
C GLY A 104 0.09 18.98 23.41
N TRP A 105 -0.01 20.30 23.22
CA TRP A 105 0.79 21.05 22.27
C TRP A 105 2.28 21.07 22.65
N MET A 106 2.59 21.32 23.93
CA MET A 106 3.96 21.33 24.45
C MET A 106 4.57 19.93 24.43
N LEU A 107 3.79 18.90 24.78
CA LEU A 107 4.19 17.50 24.76
C LEU A 107 4.57 17.05 23.34
N ASN A 108 3.81 17.46 22.32
CA ASN A 108 4.17 17.18 20.93
C ASN A 108 5.50 17.83 20.52
N LYS A 109 5.73 19.09 20.92
CA LYS A 109 6.99 19.80 20.65
C LYS A 109 8.18 19.09 21.30
N TYR A 110 8.02 18.65 22.55
CA TYR A 110 9.04 17.90 23.27
C TYR A 110 9.33 16.55 22.58
N TYR A 111 8.28 15.80 22.24
CA TYR A 111 8.39 14.49 21.61
C TYR A 111 9.12 14.56 20.26
N ILE A 112 8.76 15.53 19.40
CA ILE A 112 9.42 15.75 18.10
C ILE A 112 10.92 16.03 18.29
N ASN A 113 11.29 16.89 19.24
CA ASN A 113 12.69 17.22 19.51
C ASN A 113 13.46 16.01 20.04
N TRP A 114 12.87 15.25 20.96
CA TRP A 114 13.46 14.04 21.51
C TRP A 114 13.67 12.98 20.42
N TYR A 115 12.64 12.72 19.60
CA TYR A 115 12.71 11.73 18.52
C TYR A 115 13.72 12.12 17.44
N SER A 116 13.76 13.40 17.05
CA SER A 116 14.76 13.92 16.11
C SER A 116 16.18 13.74 16.63
N LYS A 117 16.43 14.03 17.92
CA LYS A 117 17.73 13.78 18.56
C LYS A 117 18.10 12.29 18.57
N ARG A 118 17.11 11.40 18.76
CA ARG A 118 17.30 9.95 18.73
C ARG A 118 17.68 9.46 17.34
N ILE A 119 16.96 9.88 16.29
CA ILE A 119 17.30 9.58 14.89
C ILE A 119 18.71 10.09 14.58
N TYR A 120 19.00 11.34 14.92
CA TYR A 120 20.33 11.92 14.71
C TYR A 120 21.43 11.14 15.43
N GLY A 121 21.19 10.71 16.67
CA GLY A 121 22.12 9.86 17.42
C GLY A 121 22.37 8.52 16.73
N ASN A 122 21.33 7.88 16.19
CA ASN A 122 21.45 6.62 15.46
C ASN A 122 22.23 6.80 14.15
N ILE A 123 21.94 7.87 13.39
CA ILE A 123 22.68 8.21 12.17
C ILE A 123 24.14 8.51 12.52
N LYS A 124 24.40 9.34 13.52
CA LYS A 124 25.77 9.69 13.95
C LYS A 124 26.55 8.46 14.41
N LYS A 125 25.91 7.51 15.13
CA LYS A 125 26.53 6.23 15.50
C LYS A 125 26.86 5.38 14.27
N LYS A 126 25.95 5.30 13.29
CA LYS A 126 26.13 4.50 12.07
C LYS A 126 27.18 5.07 11.12
N TYR A 127 27.24 6.39 11.01
CA TYR A 127 28.18 7.14 10.17
C TYR A 127 29.41 7.64 10.96
N ASN A 128 29.63 7.13 12.17
CA ASN A 128 30.83 7.47 12.90
C ASN A 128 32.05 6.93 12.13
N LYS A 129 33.11 7.73 12.05
CA LYS A 129 34.26 7.51 11.15
C LYS A 129 34.88 6.11 11.26
N SER A 130 34.75 5.44 12.41
CA SER A 130 35.24 4.07 12.61
C SER A 130 34.58 3.07 11.68
N HIS A 131 33.24 3.03 11.60
CA HIS A 131 32.52 2.06 10.76
C HIS A 131 32.69 2.35 9.26
N ILE A 132 32.85 3.62 8.88
CA ILE A 132 33.19 3.99 7.49
C ILE A 132 34.64 3.61 7.17
N CYS A 133 35.60 3.88 8.06
CA CYS A 133 36.99 3.46 7.90
C CYS A 133 37.12 1.94 7.85
N GLU A 134 36.37 1.21 8.66
CA GLU A 134 36.38 -0.25 8.71
C GLU A 134 35.79 -0.85 7.43
N ARG A 135 34.66 -0.33 6.92
CA ARG A 135 34.15 -0.70 5.59
C ARG A 135 35.09 -0.31 4.45
N MET A 136 35.77 0.83 4.53
CA MET A 136 36.76 1.22 3.53
C MET A 136 38.02 0.34 3.62
N LYS A 137 38.43 -0.09 4.81
CA LYS A 137 39.51 -1.06 5.01
C LYS A 137 39.13 -2.43 4.50
N GLU A 138 37.96 -2.98 4.84
CA GLU A 138 37.45 -4.25 4.28
C GLU A 138 37.39 -4.20 2.75
N LYS A 139 36.90 -3.11 2.15
CA LYS A 139 36.89 -2.94 0.69
C LYS A 139 38.30 -2.86 0.10
N LYS A 140 39.23 -2.20 0.79
CA LYS A 140 40.62 -2.06 0.34
C LYS A 140 41.37 -3.39 0.43
N GLU A 141 41.23 -4.12 1.54
CA GLU A 141 41.78 -5.47 1.73
C GLU A 141 41.20 -6.46 0.70
N PHE A 142 39.91 -6.35 0.38
CA PHE A 142 39.29 -7.16 -0.67
C PHE A 142 39.88 -6.86 -2.06
N ASN A 143 40.07 -5.59 -2.40
CA ASN A 143 40.68 -5.19 -3.67
C ASN A 143 42.17 -5.54 -3.75
N GLU A 144 42.89 -5.59 -2.62
CA GLU A 144 44.29 -6.01 -2.56
C GLU A 144 44.43 -7.56 -2.61
N GLN A 145 43.43 -8.32 -2.18
CA GLN A 145 43.38 -9.79 -2.32
C GLN A 145 43.05 -10.28 -3.74
N ASP A 146 42.50 -9.42 -4.60
CA ASP A 146 42.10 -9.76 -5.98
C ASP A 146 43.27 -9.69 -7.00
N GLY A 147 44.51 -9.56 -6.51
CA GLY A 147 45.72 -9.58 -7.35
C GLY A 147 46.09 -10.95 -7.94
N SER A 148 45.38 -12.04 -7.61
CA SER A 148 45.55 -13.34 -8.28
C SER A 148 44.60 -13.47 -9.47
N VAL A 149 45.13 -13.26 -10.67
CA VAL A 149 44.45 -13.11 -11.98
C VAL A 149 43.70 -14.38 -12.48
N GLU A 150 43.43 -15.38 -11.63
CA GLU A 150 42.91 -16.69 -12.05
C GLU A 150 41.60 -17.13 -11.38
N LYS A 151 40.80 -16.20 -10.84
CA LYS A 151 39.42 -16.55 -10.46
C LYS A 151 38.49 -16.50 -11.68
N SER A 152 38.08 -17.69 -12.13
CA SER A 152 37.14 -17.86 -13.23
C SER A 152 35.82 -17.09 -12.97
N ILE A 153 35.21 -16.55 -14.03
CA ILE A 153 33.91 -15.84 -14.01
C ILE A 153 32.82 -16.64 -13.27
N GLN A 154 32.91 -17.97 -13.31
CA GLN A 154 32.03 -18.89 -12.58
C GLN A 154 32.11 -18.75 -11.05
N THR A 155 33.31 -18.50 -10.51
CA THR A 155 33.52 -18.34 -9.06
C THR A 155 32.87 -17.05 -8.55
N ILE A 156 32.99 -15.96 -9.33
CA ILE A 156 32.38 -14.65 -9.06
C ILE A 156 30.84 -14.73 -9.11
N ALA A 157 30.28 -15.54 -10.01
CA ALA A 157 28.83 -15.76 -10.09
C ALA A 157 28.27 -16.63 -8.94
N SER A 158 29.08 -17.53 -8.39
CA SER A 158 28.65 -18.48 -7.34
C SER A 158 28.74 -17.92 -5.91
N GLU A 159 29.63 -16.97 -5.64
CA GLU A 159 29.74 -16.33 -4.31
C GLU A 159 28.65 -15.27 -4.12
N LYS A 160 27.42 -15.71 -3.88
CA LYS A 160 26.31 -14.83 -3.48
C LYS A 160 26.52 -14.37 -2.04
N LYS A 161 27.40 -13.38 -1.83
CA LYS A 161 27.65 -12.81 -0.51
C LYS A 161 26.41 -12.05 -0.06
N ILE A 162 25.72 -12.58 0.94
CA ILE A 162 24.54 -11.96 1.55
C ILE A 162 25.02 -10.74 2.34
N VAL A 163 25.01 -9.57 1.72
CA VAL A 163 25.19 -8.31 2.44
C VAL A 163 23.98 -8.14 3.34
N LYS A 164 24.18 -8.27 4.66
CA LYS A 164 23.13 -8.06 5.65
C LYS A 164 22.60 -6.63 5.48
N LYS A 165 21.37 -6.50 4.97
CA LYS A 165 20.70 -5.20 4.82
C LYS A 165 20.44 -4.63 6.21
N GLU A 166 21.32 -3.73 6.65
CA GLU A 166 21.08 -2.95 7.86
C GLU A 166 20.12 -1.82 7.56
N ALA A 167 18.86 -1.97 7.97
CA ALA A 167 17.90 -0.89 7.93
C ALA A 167 18.41 0.30 8.77
N VAL A 168 18.72 1.42 8.10
CA VAL A 168 19.07 2.70 8.77
C VAL A 168 17.83 3.28 9.46
N TYR A 169 16.66 2.98 8.90
CA TYR A 169 15.38 3.55 9.24
C TYR A 169 14.46 2.46 9.77
N TYR A 170 13.79 2.73 10.89
CA TYR A 170 12.74 1.83 11.38
C TYR A 170 11.44 2.05 10.62
N ARG A 171 11.23 3.25 10.08
CA ARG A 171 10.00 3.63 9.37
C ARG A 171 10.30 4.41 8.09
N PRO A 172 9.45 4.30 7.04
CA PRO A 172 9.57 5.11 5.83
C PRO A 172 9.55 6.63 6.09
N SER A 173 8.82 7.07 7.12
CA SER A 173 8.75 8.49 7.51
C SER A 173 10.07 9.04 8.08
N ASP A 174 10.97 8.19 8.59
CA ASP A 174 12.30 8.61 9.04
C ASP A 174 13.15 9.09 7.85
N CYS A 175 12.90 8.58 6.64
CA CYS A 175 13.56 9.01 5.40
C CYS A 175 13.20 10.47 5.07
N ALA A 176 11.93 10.86 5.21
CA ALA A 176 11.50 12.24 4.97
C ALA A 176 12.19 13.24 5.92
N TYR A 177 12.45 12.84 7.16
CA TYR A 177 13.22 13.64 8.12
C TYR A 177 14.65 13.88 7.66
N VAL A 178 15.31 12.83 7.18
CA VAL A 178 16.67 12.92 6.66
C VAL A 178 16.69 13.76 5.39
N SER A 179 15.74 13.59 4.49
CA SER A 179 15.63 14.40 3.26
C SER A 179 15.41 15.88 3.56
N CYS A 180 14.51 16.24 4.48
CA CYS A 180 14.33 17.64 4.90
C CYS A 180 15.58 18.21 5.58
N PHE A 181 16.28 17.42 6.40
CA PHE A 181 17.51 17.83 7.06
C PHE A 181 18.67 18.03 6.06
N ILE A 182 18.80 17.13 5.09
CA ILE A 182 19.75 17.22 3.98
C ILE A 182 19.52 18.49 3.15
N PHE A 183 18.25 18.87 2.95
CA PHE A 183 17.90 20.05 2.16
C PHE A 183 18.27 21.38 2.85
N VAL A 184 18.19 21.43 4.18
CA VAL A 184 18.39 22.67 4.97
C VAL A 184 19.84 22.85 5.41
N ASN A 185 20.59 21.78 5.65
CA ASN A 185 21.95 21.86 6.19
C ASN A 185 22.98 21.15 5.30
N GLN A 186 23.69 21.93 4.50
CA GLN A 186 25.14 21.78 4.26
C GLN A 186 25.69 20.35 4.06
N TYR A 187 25.14 19.53 3.16
CA TYR A 187 25.88 18.36 2.71
C TYR A 187 26.77 18.70 1.52
N ASN A 188 28.07 18.56 1.75
CA ASN A 188 29.09 18.41 0.71
C ASN A 188 28.65 17.33 -0.29
N ARG A 189 28.13 17.76 -1.44
CA ARG A 189 28.48 17.24 -2.77
C ARG A 189 28.55 15.71 -2.98
N THR A 190 27.80 14.88 -2.25
CA THR A 190 27.78 13.42 -2.50
C THR A 190 26.72 13.07 -3.54
N THR A 191 27.15 12.48 -4.65
CA THR A 191 26.31 12.07 -5.79
C THR A 191 25.15 11.16 -5.36
N GLU A 192 25.37 10.25 -4.40
CA GLU A 192 24.33 9.33 -3.88
C GLU A 192 23.08 10.05 -3.36
N VAL A 193 23.24 11.18 -2.67
CA VAL A 193 22.13 11.94 -2.10
C VAL A 193 21.29 12.58 -3.19
N TYR A 194 21.97 13.11 -4.22
CA TYR A 194 21.30 13.68 -5.38
C TYR A 194 20.56 12.61 -6.19
N ILE A 195 21.12 11.41 -6.35
CA ILE A 195 20.45 10.28 -7.01
C ILE A 195 19.24 9.80 -6.21
N GLN A 196 19.32 9.72 -4.88
CA GLN A 196 18.16 9.39 -4.05
C GLN A 196 17.04 10.42 -4.17
N TYR A 197 17.40 11.71 -4.22
CA TYR A 197 16.42 12.77 -4.43
C TYR A 197 15.83 12.74 -5.84
N TRP A 198 16.64 12.44 -6.86
CA TRP A 198 16.17 12.21 -8.22
C TRP A 198 15.16 11.05 -8.28
N ASN A 199 15.46 9.91 -7.67
CA ASN A 199 14.55 8.76 -7.60
C ASN A 199 13.21 9.12 -6.96
N PHE A 200 13.23 10.00 -5.95
CA PHE A 200 12.02 10.49 -5.30
C PHE A 200 11.17 11.37 -6.24
N LEU A 201 11.80 12.32 -6.92
CA LEU A 201 11.12 13.20 -7.88
C LEU A 201 10.57 12.41 -9.07
N HIS A 202 11.37 11.50 -9.65
CA HIS A 202 10.96 10.60 -10.73
C HIS A 202 9.79 9.71 -10.30
N GLY A 203 9.85 9.17 -9.07
CA GLY A 203 8.77 8.38 -8.49
C GLY A 203 7.46 9.17 -8.31
N ILE A 204 7.52 10.43 -7.84
CA ILE A 204 6.34 11.30 -7.74
C ILE A 204 5.76 11.54 -9.12
N ARG A 205 6.60 11.92 -10.09
CA ARG A 205 6.17 12.18 -11.47
C ARG A 205 5.46 10.97 -12.05
N ARG A 206 6.09 9.80 -11.99
CA ARG A 206 5.52 8.53 -12.46
C ARG A 206 4.19 8.20 -11.78
N TYR A 207 4.11 8.39 -10.47
CA TYR A 207 2.87 8.16 -9.73
C TYR A 207 1.74 9.09 -10.19
N ILE A 208 2.00 10.38 -10.38
CA ILE A 208 1.00 11.33 -10.88
C ILE A 208 0.57 10.95 -12.30
N SER A 209 1.53 10.65 -13.20
CA SER A 209 1.24 10.25 -14.58
C SER A 209 0.41 8.96 -14.66
N GLN A 210 0.64 8.00 -13.77
CA GLN A 210 -0.17 6.77 -13.68
C GLN A 210 -1.57 7.02 -13.12
N ASN A 211 -1.79 8.12 -12.39
CA ASN A 211 -3.04 8.43 -11.71
C ASN A 211 -3.66 9.75 -12.19
N LYS A 212 -3.46 10.14 -13.47
CA LYS A 212 -3.94 11.43 -14.02
C LYS A 212 -5.40 11.74 -13.72
N ILE A 213 -6.27 10.73 -13.63
CA ILE A 213 -7.70 10.88 -13.29
C ILE A 213 -7.90 11.56 -11.92
N CYS A 214 -7.01 11.32 -10.95
CA CYS A 214 -7.08 11.93 -9.62
C CYS A 214 -6.53 13.36 -9.58
N TYR A 215 -5.99 13.84 -10.70
CA TYR A 215 -5.09 14.97 -10.80
C TYR A 215 -5.49 15.87 -11.98
N GLN A 216 -6.76 16.27 -12.04
CA GLN A 216 -7.36 17.09 -13.11
C GLN A 216 -7.20 18.61 -12.94
N ASN A 217 -6.39 19.08 -12.00
CA ASN A 217 -6.20 20.50 -11.77
C ASN A 217 -5.17 21.07 -12.76
N ASP A 218 -5.47 22.21 -13.37
CA ASP A 218 -4.60 22.89 -14.35
C ASP A 218 -3.17 23.13 -13.81
N ASN A 219 -3.03 23.32 -12.49
CA ASN A 219 -1.74 23.51 -11.82
C ASN A 219 -0.84 22.26 -11.78
N ILE A 220 -1.36 21.09 -12.15
CA ILE A 220 -0.61 19.83 -12.03
C ILE A 220 0.40 19.68 -13.16
N ASN A 221 0.08 20.16 -14.36
CA ASN A 221 1.03 20.18 -15.46
C ASN A 221 2.22 21.08 -15.11
N GLU A 222 1.98 22.28 -14.56
CA GLU A 222 3.03 23.16 -14.07
C GLU A 222 3.88 22.49 -12.96
N LEU A 223 3.25 21.73 -12.05
CA LEU A 223 3.99 20.96 -11.04
C LEU A 223 4.85 19.86 -11.68
N LEU A 224 4.34 19.13 -12.66
CA LEU A 224 5.07 18.08 -13.37
C LEU A 224 6.27 18.65 -14.13
N ASP A 225 6.10 19.79 -14.80
CA ASP A 225 7.17 20.51 -15.49
C ASP A 225 8.24 20.98 -14.50
N ASN A 226 7.84 21.50 -13.35
CA ASN A 226 8.77 21.92 -12.29
C ASN A 226 9.53 20.72 -11.68
N ILE A 227 8.86 19.58 -11.51
CA ILE A 227 9.48 18.34 -11.03
C ILE A 227 10.50 17.85 -12.05
N GLU A 228 10.13 17.83 -13.34
CA GLU A 228 11.01 17.43 -14.44
C GLU A 228 12.25 18.35 -14.52
N TYR A 229 12.05 19.66 -14.60
CA TYR A 229 13.14 20.63 -14.61
C TYR A 229 14.10 20.43 -13.42
N THR A 230 13.54 20.20 -12.23
CA THR A 230 14.34 19.96 -11.03
C THR A 230 15.09 18.64 -11.10
N ALA A 231 14.43 17.56 -11.55
CA ALA A 231 15.02 16.24 -11.71
C ALA A 231 16.18 16.25 -12.71
N ASP A 232 16.01 16.89 -13.87
CA ASP A 232 17.05 17.02 -14.90
C ASP A 232 18.25 17.82 -14.39
N LYS A 233 18.00 18.93 -13.69
CA LYS A 233 19.05 19.74 -13.08
C LYS A 233 19.84 18.95 -12.02
N ILE A 234 19.17 18.07 -11.28
CA ILE A 234 19.81 17.17 -10.32
C ILE A 234 20.65 16.13 -11.04
N LEU A 235 20.12 15.46 -12.07
CA LEU A 235 20.84 14.46 -12.87
C LEU A 235 22.09 15.05 -13.53
N TYR A 236 21.97 16.23 -14.14
CA TYR A 236 23.10 16.98 -14.70
C TYR A 236 24.15 17.31 -13.63
N LYS A 237 23.70 17.72 -12.44
CA LYS A 237 24.60 17.97 -11.33
C LYS A 237 25.25 16.68 -10.82
N CYS A 238 24.55 15.55 -10.78
CA CYS A 238 25.13 14.24 -10.45
C CYS A 238 26.21 13.83 -11.44
N SER A 239 25.97 13.98 -12.74
CA SER A 239 26.90 13.55 -13.78
C SER A 239 28.22 14.29 -13.68
N THR A 240 28.17 15.62 -13.46
CA THR A 240 29.37 16.46 -13.26
C THR A 240 30.14 16.15 -11.97
N MET A 241 29.47 15.60 -10.96
CA MET A 241 30.06 15.30 -9.65
C MET A 241 30.53 13.84 -9.52
N SER A 242 30.09 12.96 -10.43
CA SER A 242 30.40 11.53 -10.43
C SER A 242 31.89 11.27 -10.72
N ARG A 243 32.65 10.92 -9.68
CA ARG A 243 34.08 10.59 -9.81
C ARG A 243 34.32 9.10 -9.90
N SER A 244 33.55 8.30 -9.16
CA SER A 244 33.69 6.85 -9.16
C SER A 244 32.92 6.20 -10.32
N PHE A 245 33.38 5.03 -10.76
CA PHE A 245 32.66 4.22 -11.76
C PHE A 245 31.25 3.87 -11.29
N PHE A 246 31.07 3.59 -10.00
CA PHE A 246 29.77 3.26 -9.42
C PHE A 246 28.80 4.45 -9.47
N ASP A 247 29.27 5.66 -9.15
CA ASP A 247 28.44 6.87 -9.29
C ASP A 247 28.02 7.10 -10.74
N LYS A 248 28.93 6.90 -11.69
CA LYS A 248 28.64 7.01 -13.13
C LYS A 248 27.60 5.99 -13.59
N TYR A 249 27.69 4.76 -13.09
CA TYR A 249 26.70 3.71 -13.35
C TYR A 249 25.32 4.10 -12.80
N LEU A 250 25.23 4.61 -11.57
CA LEU A 250 23.95 5.04 -10.99
C LEU A 250 23.34 6.23 -11.75
N VAL A 251 24.18 7.16 -12.21
CA VAL A 251 23.72 8.26 -13.08
C VAL A 251 23.20 7.70 -14.40
N TYR A 252 23.92 6.77 -15.02
CA TYR A 252 23.50 6.13 -16.26
C TYR A 252 22.17 5.37 -16.10
N ASP A 253 22.01 4.60 -15.03
CA ASP A 253 20.79 3.84 -14.73
C ASP A 253 19.59 4.77 -14.51
N ALA A 254 19.80 5.89 -13.80
CA ALA A 254 18.79 6.93 -13.62
C ALA A 254 18.40 7.58 -14.96
N THR A 255 19.38 7.94 -15.80
CA THR A 255 19.13 8.49 -17.15
C THR A 255 18.40 7.48 -18.03
N PHE A 256 18.82 6.21 -18.01
CA PHE A 256 18.16 5.14 -18.76
C PHE A 256 16.71 4.95 -18.32
N SER A 257 16.46 4.95 -17.01
CA SER A 257 15.11 4.85 -16.44
C SER A 257 14.21 6.02 -16.82
N LEU A 258 14.77 7.24 -16.89
CA LEU A 258 14.06 8.42 -17.38
C LEU A 258 13.65 8.24 -18.85
N GLU A 259 14.59 7.78 -19.68
CA GLU A 259 14.36 7.62 -21.12
C GLU A 259 13.40 6.46 -21.42
N SER A 260 13.47 5.37 -20.66
CA SER A 260 12.54 4.23 -20.81
C SER A 260 11.12 4.60 -20.40
N ASP A 261 10.98 5.42 -19.36
CA ASP A 261 9.67 5.91 -18.90
C ASP A 261 9.16 7.07 -19.78
N ARG A 262 9.97 7.60 -20.71
CA ARG A 262 9.61 8.74 -21.56
C ARG A 262 8.37 8.47 -22.41
N SER A 263 8.24 7.29 -23.01
CA SER A 263 7.04 6.93 -23.77
C SER A 263 5.77 6.95 -22.90
N LEU A 264 5.85 6.42 -21.68
CA LEU A 264 4.75 6.42 -20.72
C LEU A 264 4.39 7.82 -20.19
N LEU A 265 5.35 8.75 -20.20
CA LEU A 265 5.21 10.10 -19.67
C LEU A 265 4.78 11.12 -20.73
N PHE A 266 5.10 10.88 -22.02
CA PHE A 266 4.97 11.85 -23.11
C PHE A 266 4.00 11.45 -24.24
N ASP A 267 3.24 10.35 -24.11
CA ASP A 267 2.22 9.91 -25.10
C ASP A 267 0.97 10.83 -25.17
N GLU A 268 1.14 12.15 -25.08
CA GLU A 268 0.06 13.16 -25.16
C GLU A 268 0.13 14.04 -26.41
N ASN A 269 0.71 13.55 -27.51
CA ASN A 269 0.38 14.10 -28.82
C ASN A 269 -0.57 13.14 -29.55
N PRO A 270 -1.90 13.33 -29.44
CA PRO A 270 -2.91 12.51 -30.12
C PRO A 270 -2.92 12.68 -31.66
N GLY A 271 -1.86 13.23 -32.26
CA GLY A 271 -1.84 13.69 -33.66
C GLY A 271 -0.81 13.04 -34.59
N SER A 272 0.16 12.25 -34.12
CA SER A 272 1.16 11.63 -35.00
C SER A 272 1.13 10.11 -34.91
N GLY A 273 0.41 9.50 -35.85
CA GLY A 273 0.16 8.07 -35.93
C GLY A 273 1.37 7.24 -36.35
N GLU A 274 2.24 6.90 -35.40
CA GLU A 274 3.27 5.88 -35.57
C GLU A 274 3.27 4.81 -34.44
N ASN A 275 2.09 4.50 -33.87
CA ASN A 275 1.91 3.41 -32.90
C ASN A 275 1.06 2.23 -33.44
N SER A 276 1.14 1.94 -34.74
CA SER A 276 0.31 0.89 -35.37
C SER A 276 0.57 -0.52 -34.84
N ALA A 277 1.78 -0.82 -34.35
CA ALA A 277 2.14 -2.15 -33.85
C ALA A 277 1.64 -2.43 -32.42
N SER A 278 1.72 -1.45 -31.51
CA SER A 278 1.19 -1.58 -30.14
C SER A 278 -0.34 -1.57 -30.14
N ASP A 279 -0.96 -0.74 -30.96
CA ASP A 279 -2.42 -0.67 -31.08
C ASP A 279 -3.00 -1.98 -31.65
N PHE A 280 -2.32 -2.62 -32.61
CA PHE A 280 -2.76 -3.90 -33.15
C PHE A 280 -2.74 -5.02 -32.09
N GLU A 281 -1.67 -5.10 -31.30
CA GLU A 281 -1.56 -6.10 -30.24
C GLU A 281 -2.61 -5.87 -29.14
N LEU A 282 -2.89 -4.61 -28.82
CA LEU A 282 -3.91 -4.20 -27.86
C LEU A 282 -5.33 -4.55 -28.35
N ILE A 283 -5.62 -4.31 -29.63
CA ILE A 283 -6.88 -4.68 -30.27
C ILE A 283 -7.05 -6.21 -30.34
N ASP A 284 -5.99 -6.96 -30.65
CA ASP A 284 -6.03 -8.43 -30.67
C ASP A 284 -6.35 -8.99 -29.26
N ILE A 285 -5.69 -8.48 -28.23
CA ILE A 285 -5.94 -8.90 -26.84
C ILE A 285 -7.38 -8.59 -26.41
N LYS A 286 -7.91 -7.41 -26.79
CA LYS A 286 -9.31 -7.04 -26.55
C LYS A 286 -10.27 -8.01 -27.23
N ASN A 287 -10.06 -8.26 -28.52
CA ASN A 287 -10.92 -9.13 -29.32
C ASN A 287 -10.91 -10.57 -28.82
N ARG A 288 -9.74 -11.11 -28.46
CA ARG A 288 -9.63 -12.44 -27.84
C ARG A 288 -10.37 -12.51 -26.53
N SER A 289 -10.21 -11.50 -25.66
CA SER A 289 -10.93 -11.46 -24.38
C SER A 289 -12.45 -11.51 -24.57
N ILE A 290 -12.97 -10.76 -25.54
CA ILE A 290 -14.40 -10.75 -25.90
C ILE A 290 -14.84 -12.09 -26.49
N GLN A 291 -14.05 -12.69 -27.39
CA GLN A 291 -14.36 -13.99 -28.00
C GLN A 291 -14.46 -15.10 -26.95
N TYR A 292 -13.49 -15.19 -26.04
CA TYR A 292 -13.54 -16.13 -24.92
C TYR A 292 -14.72 -15.86 -23.98
N HIS A 293 -15.06 -14.60 -23.76
CA HIS A 293 -16.25 -14.25 -22.97
C HIS A 293 -17.55 -14.75 -23.63
N LEU A 294 -17.72 -14.53 -24.93
CA LEU A 294 -18.88 -15.02 -25.69
C LEU A 294 -18.93 -16.55 -25.74
N ALA A 295 -17.78 -17.20 -25.90
CA ALA A 295 -17.68 -18.65 -25.82
C ALA A 295 -18.16 -19.15 -24.45
N ALA A 296 -17.68 -18.56 -23.35
CA ALA A 296 -18.12 -18.91 -22.00
C ALA A 296 -19.64 -18.74 -21.81
N LEU A 297 -20.24 -17.68 -22.36
CA LEU A 297 -21.69 -17.47 -22.30
C LEU A 297 -22.47 -18.54 -23.08
N ASN A 298 -21.96 -18.97 -24.23
CA ASN A 298 -22.58 -20.05 -25.00
C ASN A 298 -22.49 -21.39 -24.26
N PHE A 299 -21.33 -21.72 -23.67
CA PHE A 299 -21.17 -22.91 -22.85
C PHE A 299 -22.06 -22.89 -21.61
N LEU A 300 -22.19 -21.72 -20.96
CA LEU A 300 -23.11 -21.54 -19.84
C LEU A 300 -24.56 -21.78 -20.28
N LYS A 301 -24.97 -21.27 -21.44
CA LYS A 301 -26.31 -21.52 -22.00
C LYS A 301 -26.53 -23.02 -22.26
N SER A 302 -25.56 -23.71 -22.85
CA SER A 302 -25.61 -25.15 -23.07
C SER A 302 -25.72 -25.91 -21.74
N LEU A 303 -24.90 -25.56 -20.75
CA LEU A 303 -24.95 -26.13 -19.41
C LEU A 303 -26.34 -25.96 -18.78
N MET A 304 -26.93 -24.77 -18.85
CA MET A 304 -28.29 -24.51 -18.33
C MET A 304 -29.35 -25.35 -19.04
N SER A 305 -29.20 -25.56 -20.34
CA SER A 305 -30.11 -26.40 -21.13
C SER A 305 -29.98 -27.88 -20.73
N SER A 306 -28.76 -28.38 -20.57
CA SER A 306 -28.51 -29.77 -20.15
C SER A 306 -29.01 -30.02 -18.73
N LEU A 307 -28.77 -29.07 -17.82
CA LEU A 307 -29.27 -29.14 -16.44
C LEU A 307 -30.79 -29.22 -16.35
N LYS A 308 -31.51 -28.58 -17.27
CA LYS A 308 -32.97 -28.63 -17.31
C LYS A 308 -33.52 -30.00 -17.71
N ASN A 309 -32.72 -30.80 -18.41
CA ASN A 309 -33.12 -32.07 -19.01
C ASN A 309 -32.40 -33.27 -18.35
N LEU A 310 -32.02 -33.16 -17.08
CA LEU A 310 -31.35 -34.25 -16.33
C LEU A 310 -32.35 -35.34 -15.94
N GLU A 311 -32.52 -36.35 -16.79
CA GLU A 311 -33.39 -37.51 -16.50
C GLU A 311 -32.58 -38.79 -16.25
N THR A 312 -31.41 -38.92 -16.88
CA THR A 312 -30.58 -40.13 -16.83
C THR A 312 -29.18 -39.88 -16.29
N VAL A 313 -28.49 -40.95 -15.88
CA VAL A 313 -27.08 -40.88 -15.44
C VAL A 313 -26.16 -40.38 -16.57
N ALA A 314 -26.44 -40.76 -17.81
CA ALA A 314 -25.70 -40.28 -18.98
C ALA A 314 -25.84 -38.76 -19.17
N ASP A 315 -27.01 -38.18 -18.86
CA ASP A 315 -27.21 -36.73 -18.92
C ASP A 315 -26.38 -35.99 -17.88
N ILE A 316 -26.19 -36.60 -16.70
CA ILE A 316 -25.32 -36.07 -15.64
C ILE A 316 -23.86 -36.07 -16.12
N GLU A 317 -23.39 -37.18 -16.68
CA GLU A 317 -22.02 -37.28 -17.21
C GLU A 317 -21.77 -36.26 -18.33
N ASN A 318 -22.69 -36.14 -19.29
CA ASN A 318 -22.62 -35.15 -20.36
C ASN A 318 -22.61 -33.71 -19.80
N THR A 319 -23.41 -33.43 -18.77
CA THR A 319 -23.43 -32.13 -18.10
C THR A 319 -22.11 -31.83 -17.40
N MET A 320 -21.47 -32.84 -16.80
CA MET A 320 -20.15 -32.69 -16.17
C MET A 320 -19.08 -32.33 -17.20
N VAL A 321 -19.08 -32.99 -18.37
CA VAL A 321 -18.15 -32.65 -19.46
C VAL A 321 -18.31 -31.19 -19.90
N ILE A 322 -19.55 -30.73 -20.11
CA ILE A 322 -19.82 -29.33 -20.48
C ILE A 322 -19.33 -28.36 -19.39
N ASN A 323 -19.46 -28.73 -18.12
CA ASN A 323 -19.00 -27.92 -17.00
C ASN A 323 -17.46 -27.81 -16.94
N ASP A 324 -16.75 -28.91 -17.21
CA ASP A 324 -15.29 -28.92 -17.25
C ASP A 324 -14.77 -28.06 -18.41
N GLU A 325 -15.36 -28.19 -19.60
CA GLU A 325 -15.05 -27.35 -20.76
C GLU A 325 -15.32 -25.85 -20.50
N LEU A 326 -16.44 -25.53 -19.84
CA LEU A 326 -16.75 -24.17 -19.40
C LEU A 326 -15.68 -23.63 -18.45
N THR A 327 -15.21 -24.47 -17.52
CA THR A 327 -14.20 -24.07 -16.52
C THR A 327 -12.86 -23.73 -17.18
N ASP A 328 -12.44 -24.53 -18.16
CA ASP A 328 -11.21 -24.26 -18.93
C ASP A 328 -11.34 -22.95 -19.74
N ILE A 329 -12.47 -22.73 -20.40
CA ILE A 329 -12.72 -21.49 -21.16
C ILE A 329 -12.72 -20.27 -20.24
N LEU A 330 -13.34 -20.36 -19.06
CA LEU A 330 -13.34 -19.27 -18.07
C LEU A 330 -11.93 -18.96 -17.57
N ARG A 331 -11.08 -19.98 -17.35
CA ARG A 331 -9.68 -19.79 -16.95
C ARG A 331 -8.87 -19.07 -18.02
N GLU A 332 -9.02 -19.46 -19.28
CA GLU A 332 -8.34 -18.80 -20.41
C GLU A 332 -8.85 -17.35 -20.59
N ALA A 333 -10.16 -17.14 -20.48
CA ALA A 333 -10.77 -15.81 -20.52
C ALA A 333 -10.19 -14.91 -19.42
N GLU A 334 -10.08 -15.39 -18.18
CA GLU A 334 -9.49 -14.63 -17.07
C GLU A 334 -8.03 -14.26 -17.36
N GLY A 335 -7.24 -15.18 -17.93
CA GLY A 335 -5.87 -14.94 -18.35
C GLY A 335 -5.77 -13.81 -19.38
N HIS A 336 -6.66 -13.80 -20.38
CA HIS A 336 -6.74 -12.75 -21.39
C HIS A 336 -7.18 -11.40 -20.81
N TYR A 337 -8.20 -11.39 -19.94
CA TYR A 337 -8.64 -10.16 -19.28
C TYR A 337 -7.60 -9.57 -18.35
N LYS A 338 -6.83 -10.38 -17.61
CA LYS A 338 -5.71 -9.89 -16.80
C LYS A 338 -4.66 -9.18 -17.66
N LYS A 339 -4.28 -9.80 -18.79
CA LYS A 339 -3.36 -9.18 -19.77
C LYS A 339 -3.93 -7.89 -20.33
N PHE A 340 -5.23 -7.87 -20.67
CA PHE A 340 -5.93 -6.69 -21.18
C PHE A 340 -5.91 -5.53 -20.19
N ILE A 341 -6.27 -5.75 -18.92
CA ILE A 341 -6.29 -4.70 -17.88
C ILE A 341 -4.89 -4.14 -17.63
N VAL A 342 -3.88 -5.01 -17.54
CA VAL A 342 -2.50 -4.58 -17.31
C VAL A 342 -2.00 -3.74 -18.48
N LYS A 343 -2.23 -4.19 -19.72
CA LYS A 343 -1.78 -3.45 -20.91
C LYS A 343 -2.54 -2.15 -21.16
N PHE A 344 -3.82 -2.08 -20.79
CA PHE A 344 -4.62 -0.86 -20.89
C PHE A 344 -4.56 0.02 -19.64
N ASN A 345 -3.58 -0.21 -18.75
CA ASN A 345 -3.39 0.58 -17.52
C ASN A 345 -4.68 0.80 -16.73
N HIS A 346 -5.53 -0.23 -16.66
CA HIS A 346 -6.79 -0.19 -15.93
C HIS A 346 -7.74 0.90 -16.45
N SER A 347 -7.76 1.12 -17.77
CA SER A 347 -8.72 2.00 -18.43
C SER A 347 -10.15 1.63 -18.03
N LYS A 348 -11.05 2.63 -17.99
CA LYS A 348 -12.46 2.43 -17.63
C LYS A 348 -13.10 1.29 -18.43
N GLU A 349 -12.88 1.25 -19.75
CA GLU A 349 -13.41 0.19 -20.62
C GLU A 349 -12.87 -1.20 -20.25
N SER A 350 -11.55 -1.32 -19.99
CA SER A 350 -10.95 -2.60 -19.63
C SER A 350 -11.47 -3.15 -18.30
N LEU A 351 -11.69 -2.25 -17.32
CA LEU A 351 -12.26 -2.58 -16.02
C LEU A 351 -13.74 -2.96 -16.14
N GLU A 352 -14.53 -2.21 -16.91
CA GLU A 352 -15.95 -2.51 -17.12
C GLU A 352 -16.15 -3.89 -17.76
N LEU A 353 -15.37 -4.21 -18.79
CA LEU A 353 -15.42 -5.52 -19.44
C LEU A 353 -14.98 -6.64 -18.50
N TYR A 354 -13.97 -6.42 -17.66
CA TYR A 354 -13.55 -7.42 -16.69
C TYR A 354 -14.57 -7.62 -15.56
N ILE A 355 -15.17 -6.54 -15.05
CA ILE A 355 -16.25 -6.62 -14.05
C ILE A 355 -17.43 -7.39 -14.63
N LEU A 356 -17.77 -7.14 -15.90
CA LEU A 356 -18.81 -7.88 -16.60
C LEU A 356 -18.48 -9.37 -16.65
N PHE A 357 -17.26 -9.74 -17.06
CA PHE A 357 -16.77 -11.11 -17.06
C PHE A 357 -16.85 -11.78 -15.66
N LEU A 358 -16.40 -11.08 -14.61
CA LEU A 358 -16.45 -11.60 -13.23
C LEU A 358 -17.87 -11.80 -12.74
N ARG A 359 -18.80 -10.89 -13.05
CA ARG A 359 -20.21 -11.04 -12.69
C ARG A 359 -20.80 -12.31 -13.29
N TYR A 360 -20.50 -12.60 -14.55
CA TYR A 360 -20.96 -13.83 -15.20
C TYR A 360 -20.26 -15.09 -14.65
N SER A 361 -18.97 -15.01 -14.36
CA SER A 361 -18.21 -16.14 -13.78
C SER A 361 -18.70 -16.50 -12.38
N LEU A 362 -19.06 -15.51 -11.55
CA LEU A 362 -19.59 -15.73 -10.21
C LEU A 362 -20.98 -16.38 -10.21
N VAL A 363 -21.79 -16.11 -11.24
CA VAL A 363 -23.05 -16.84 -11.44
C VAL A 363 -22.76 -18.33 -11.60
N CYS A 364 -21.76 -18.73 -12.40
CA CYS A 364 -21.35 -20.14 -12.55
C CYS A 364 -20.92 -20.78 -11.21
N PHE A 365 -20.16 -20.07 -10.39
CA PHE A 365 -19.67 -20.59 -9.11
C PHE A 365 -20.82 -20.90 -8.13
N PHE A 366 -21.87 -20.08 -8.13
CA PHE A 366 -23.08 -20.33 -7.33
C PHE A 366 -23.81 -21.61 -7.76
N PHE A 367 -23.83 -21.92 -9.06
CA PHE A 367 -24.45 -23.13 -9.59
C PHE A 367 -23.67 -24.41 -9.27
N PHE A 368 -22.33 -24.35 -9.26
CA PHE A 368 -21.50 -25.48 -8.85
C PHE A 368 -21.82 -25.93 -7.41
N PHE A 369 -21.99 -24.97 -6.49
CA PHE A 369 -22.43 -25.28 -5.12
C PHE A 369 -23.83 -25.89 -5.06
N PHE A 370 -24.75 -25.42 -5.90
CA PHE A 370 -26.11 -25.97 -5.98
C PHE A 370 -26.10 -27.43 -6.45
N LEU A 371 -25.27 -27.78 -7.44
CA LEU A 371 -25.15 -29.15 -7.94
C LEU A 371 -24.51 -30.11 -6.92
N ILE A 372 -23.45 -29.69 -6.24
CA ILE A 372 -22.85 -30.48 -5.15
C ILE A 372 -23.89 -30.75 -4.05
N TYR A 373 -24.71 -29.74 -3.72
CA TYR A 373 -25.75 -29.87 -2.72
C TYR A 373 -26.86 -30.87 -3.12
N GLN A 374 -27.32 -30.83 -4.37
CA GLN A 374 -28.29 -31.79 -4.93
C GLN A 374 -27.75 -33.23 -4.93
N ASN A 375 -26.51 -33.43 -5.40
CA ASN A 375 -25.92 -34.76 -5.51
C ASN A 375 -25.77 -35.42 -4.13
N ASN A 376 -25.27 -34.68 -3.14
CA ASN A 376 -25.14 -35.18 -1.77
C ASN A 376 -26.50 -35.62 -1.18
N ASN A 377 -27.58 -34.86 -1.41
CA ASN A 377 -28.91 -35.21 -0.91
C ASN A 377 -29.51 -36.47 -1.56
N ASN A 378 -29.20 -36.75 -2.82
CA ASN A 378 -29.67 -37.96 -3.50
C ASN A 378 -28.94 -39.22 -2.98
N THR A 379 -27.63 -39.14 -2.70
CA THR A 379 -26.89 -40.24 -2.05
C THR A 379 -27.44 -40.60 -0.66
N TYR A 380 -27.89 -39.62 0.13
CA TYR A 380 -28.50 -39.90 1.44
C TYR A 380 -29.88 -40.57 1.34
N LYS A 381 -30.67 -40.27 0.30
CA LYS A 381 -31.97 -40.95 0.08
C LYS A 381 -31.81 -42.41 -0.34
N ASN A 382 -30.81 -42.75 -1.16
CA ASN A 382 -30.58 -44.14 -1.56
C ASN A 382 -30.04 -45.01 -0.41
N ASN A 383 -29.23 -44.46 0.50
CA ASN A 383 -28.71 -45.25 1.64
C ASN A 383 -29.75 -45.52 2.73
N ASN A 384 -30.81 -44.71 2.84
CA ASN A 384 -31.90 -44.95 3.79
C ASN A 384 -32.97 -45.94 3.28
N GLY A 385 -32.94 -46.29 1.98
CA GLY A 385 -33.86 -47.27 1.39
C GLY A 385 -33.41 -48.73 1.52
N VAL A 386 -32.17 -49.00 1.93
CA VAL A 386 -31.59 -50.35 1.96
C VAL A 386 -31.62 -51.00 3.37
N ASN A 387 -31.96 -50.25 4.42
CA ASN A 387 -31.94 -50.75 5.81
C ASN A 387 -33.31 -51.15 6.41
N ASN A 388 -34.35 -51.37 5.61
CA ASN A 388 -35.64 -51.91 6.08
C ASN A 388 -36.05 -53.20 5.36
N ILE A 389 -35.13 -54.17 5.34
CA ILE A 389 -35.49 -55.59 5.22
C ILE A 389 -34.73 -56.34 6.30
N TYR A 390 -35.27 -56.34 7.52
CA TYR A 390 -35.31 -57.46 8.47
C TYR A 390 -36.36 -57.19 9.53
#